data_AF-A0A090YPP2-F1
#
_entry.id   AF-A0A090YPP2-F1
#
_cell.length_a   1.000
_cell.length_b   1.000
_cell.length_c   1.000
_cell.angle_alpha   90.00
_cell.angle_beta   90.00
_cell.angle_gamma   90.00
#
_symmetry.space_group_name_H-M   'P 1'
#
loop_
_entity.id
_entity.type
_entity.pdbx_description
1 polymer ?
#
loop_
_entity_poly.entity_id
_entity_poly.type
_entity_poly.pdbx_seq_one_letter_code
_entity_poly.pdbx_strand_id
1 'polypeptide(L)' 'MEKSRNPETVHKPVASYVHQIKVTGPNKWLTLSGQLGMEIDGTVPDNPLEQLQFGSR' A
#
# COMPACT_ATOMS: atom_id res chain seq x y z
N MET A 1 -16.66 12.69 2.04
CA MET A 1 -15.94 12.19 3.21
C MET A 1 -14.66 11.53 2.73
N GLU A 2 -13.56 11.74 3.43
CA GLU A 2 -12.29 11.03 3.19
C GLU A 2 -11.99 10.09 4.36
N LYS A 3 -11.37 8.95 4.06
CA LYS A 3 -10.91 7.99 5.06
C LYS A 3 -9.54 7.44 4.66
N SER A 4 -8.56 7.62 5.53
CA SER A 4 -7.24 7.00 5.41
C SER A 4 -7.24 5.56 5.91
N ARG A 5 -6.42 4.70 5.30
CA ARG A 5 -6.24 3.31 5.74
C ARG A 5 -4.83 2.81 5.47
N ASN A 6 -4.27 2.09 6.46
CA ASN A 6 -3.08 1.25 6.31
C ASN A 6 -3.52 -0.20 6.58
N PRO A 7 -3.57 -1.07 5.54
CA PRO A 7 -3.88 -2.49 5.74
C PRO A 7 -2.86 -3.17 6.64
N GLU A 8 -3.30 -4.08 7.51
CA GLU A 8 -2.40 -4.85 8.39
C GLU A 8 -1.53 -5.86 7.61
N THR A 9 -1.93 -6.20 6.39
CA THR A 9 -1.22 -7.14 5.50
C THR A 9 -0.14 -6.47 4.65
N VAL A 10 0.09 -5.16 4.81
CA VAL A 10 1.13 -4.41 4.11
C VAL A 10 2.05 -3.81 5.16
N HIS A 11 3.36 -3.82 4.91
CA HIS A 11 4.33 -3.17 5.79
C HIS A 11 3.90 -1.73 6.11
N LYS A 12 4.13 -1.27 7.34
CA LYS A 12 3.73 0.08 7.76
C LYS A 12 4.40 1.16 6.89
N PRO A 13 3.77 2.32 6.68
CA PRO A 13 4.42 3.44 5.99
C PRO A 13 5.77 3.78 6.63
N VAL A 14 6.82 3.87 5.81
CA VAL A 14 8.20 4.13 6.29
C VAL A 14 8.45 5.61 6.64
N ALA A 15 7.50 6.48 6.32
CA ALA A 15 7.53 7.91 6.58
C ALA A 15 6.10 8.43 6.82
N SER A 16 5.94 9.75 6.88
CA SER A 16 4.65 10.42 7.14
C SER A 16 3.71 10.40 5.93
N TYR A 17 3.24 9.20 5.53
CA TYR A 17 2.20 8.99 4.53
C TYR A 17 1.23 7.86 4.95
N VAL A 18 0.18 7.65 4.16
CA VAL A 18 -0.78 6.53 4.33
C VAL A 18 -0.86 5.75 3.03
N HIS A 19 -1.08 4.44 3.10
CA HIS A 19 -1.17 3.60 1.91
C HIS A 19 -2.36 3.94 1.03
N GLN A 20 -3.48 4.31 1.64
CA GLN A 20 -4.75 4.50 0.95
C GLN A 20 -5.51 5.71 1.49
N ILE A 21 -6.09 6.49 0.58
CA ILE A 21 -7.15 7.47 0.89
C ILE A 21 -8.36 7.14 0.04
N LYS A 22 -9.47 6.80 0.70
CA LYS A 22 -10.76 6.59 0.06
C LYS A 22 -11.60 7.85 0.16
N VAL A 23 -12.03 8.39 -0.98
CA VAL A 23 -12.98 9.50 -1.04
C VAL A 23 -14.36 8.98 -1.41
N THR A 24 -15.39 9.38 -0.67
CA THR A 24 -16.79 9.04 -0.90
C THR A 24 -17.67 10.29 -0.92
N GLY A 25 -18.80 10.21 -1.61
CA GLY A 25 -19.73 11.32 -1.83
C GLY A 25 -20.34 11.20 -3.23
N PRO A 26 -20.70 12.32 -3.87
CA PRO A 26 -21.16 12.33 -5.27
C PRO A 26 -20.13 11.71 -6.24
N ASN A 27 -18.85 11.90 -5.95
CA ASN A 27 -17.74 11.25 -6.63
C ASN A 27 -17.06 10.26 -5.67
N LYS A 28 -16.57 9.14 -6.20
CA LYS A 28 -15.94 8.07 -5.43
C LYS A 28 -14.67 7.60 -6.10
N TRP A 29 -13.56 7.63 -5.37
CA TRP A 29 -12.29 7.09 -5.83
C TRP A 29 -11.43 6.60 -4.65
N LEU A 30 -10.38 5.88 -4.99
CA LEU A 30 -9.36 5.38 -4.08
C LEU A 30 -8.01 5.81 -4.62
N THR A 31 -7.26 6.58 -3.83
CA THR A 31 -5.86 6.90 -4.13
C THR A 31 -4.99 5.92 -3.36
N LEU A 32 -4.12 5.22 -4.09
CA LEU A 32 -3.11 4.32 -3.55
C LEU A 32 -1.74 4.98 -3.68
N SER A 33 -0.93 4.95 -2.62
CA SER A 33 0.50 5.24 -2.75
C SER A 33 1.21 4.15 -3.53
N GLY A 34 2.39 4.47 -4.08
CA GLY A 34 3.24 3.48 -4.74
C GLY A 34 3.56 2.32 -3.80
N GLN A 35 3.52 1.10 -4.33
CA GLN A 35 3.82 -0.12 -3.58
C GLN A 35 5.15 -0.71 -4.04
N LEU A 36 5.96 -1.13 -3.08
CA LEU A 36 7.17 -1.94 -3.30
C LEU A 36 6.86 -3.36 -2.85
N GLY A 37 7.40 -4.37 -3.54
CA GLY A 37 7.30 -5.75 -3.11
C GLY A 37 8.07 -6.01 -1.82
N MET A 38 7.45 -5.65 -0.70
CA MET A 38 8.02 -5.67 0.65
C MET A 38 7.13 -6.53 1.55
N GLU A 39 7.76 -7.40 2.32
CA GLU A 39 7.10 -8.23 3.32
C GLU A 39 6.64 -7.40 4.53
N ILE A 40 5.69 -7.95 5.30
CA ILE A 40 5.13 -7.27 6.49
C ILE A 40 6.19 -6.90 7.55
N ASP A 41 7.31 -7.62 7.57
CA ASP A 41 8.44 -7.37 8.47
C ASP A 41 9.42 -6.31 7.94
N GLY A 42 9.19 -5.80 6.73
CA GLY A 42 9.98 -4.75 6.09
C GLY A 42 11.09 -5.28 5.18
N THR A 43 11.25 -6.59 5.06
CA THR A 43 12.23 -7.18 4.14
C THR A 43 11.77 -7.02 2.69
N VAL A 44 12.74 -6.79 1.80
CA VAL A 44 12.51 -6.70 0.36
C VAL A 44 13.27 -7.86 -0.27
N PRO A 45 12.60 -8.81 -0.93
CA PRO A 45 13.27 -9.93 -1.61
C PRO A 45 14.23 -9.41 -2.68
N ASP A 46 15.43 -9.99 -2.81
CA ASP A 46 16.37 -9.59 -3.85
C ASP A 46 15.91 -10.00 -5.26
N ASN A 47 15.12 -11.07 -5.35
CA ASN A 47 14.60 -11.57 -6.62
C ASN A 47 13.48 -10.66 -7.16
N PRO A 48 13.64 -10.03 -8.34
CA PRO A 48 12.63 -9.13 -8.89
C PRO A 48 11.27 -9.79 -9.16
N LEU A 49 11.27 -11.09 -9.50
CA LEU A 49 10.03 -11.84 -9.72
C LEU A 49 9.26 -12.05 -8.43
N GLU A 50 9.97 -12.24 -7.31
CA GLU A 50 9.33 -12.36 -5.99
C GLU A 50 8.76 -11.02 -5.56
N GLN A 51 9.49 -9.90 -5.74
CA GLN A 51 8.96 -8.56 -5.46
C GLN A 51 7.66 -8.27 -6.26
N LEU A 52 7.61 -8.67 -7.54
CA LEU A 52 6.42 -8.46 -8.38
C LEU A 52 5.18 -9.22 -7.85
N GLN A 53 5.37 -10.41 -7.27
CA GLN A 53 4.27 -11.19 -6.69
C GLN A 53 3.66 -10.50 -5.46
N PHE A 54 4.43 -9.69 -4.73
CA PHE A 54 3.92 -8.93 -3.59
C PHE A 54 3.16 -7.66 -4.03
N GLY A 55 3.69 -6.94 -5.03
CA GLY A 55 3.06 -5.70 -5.53
C GLY A 55 1.78 -5.89 -6.34
N SER A 56 1.39 -7.13 -6.65
CA SER A 56 0.22 -7.48 -7.46
C SER A 56 -0.97 -8.05 -6.66
N ARG A 57 -0.86 -8.15 -5.33
CA ARG A 57 -1.93 -8.60 -4.42
C ARG A 57 -2.74 -7.42 -3.87
#